data_AF-A0A7S6M3U1-F1
#
_entry.id   AF-A0A7S6M3U1-F1
#
_cell.length_a   1.000
_cell.length_b   1.000
_cell.length_c   1.000
_cell.angle_alpha   90.00
_cell.angle_beta   90.00
_cell.angle_gamma   90.00
#
_symmetry.space_group_name_H-M   'P 1'
#
loop_
_entity.id
_entity.type
_entity.pdbx_description
1 polymer ?
#
loop_
_entity_poly.entity_id
_entity_poly.type
_entity_poly.pdbx_seq_one_letter_code
_entity_poly.pdbx_strand_id
1 'polypeptide(L)' 'MRPETAAALFDMSRAAERIAEVMYGVTLEGFRSQWIIQSAVERQFEILGEALVRAREFERPIYE' A
#
# COMPACT_ATOMS: atom_id res chain seq x y z
N MET A 1 0.33 14.05 15.03
CA MET A 1 -0.13 13.53 13.73
C MET A 1 -1.10 14.51 13.13
N ARG A 2 -0.79 15.06 11.97
CA ARG A 2 -1.73 15.88 11.20
C ARG A 2 -2.86 14.99 10.63
N PRO A 3 -4.10 15.49 10.45
CA PRO A 3 -5.20 14.68 9.89
C PRO A 3 -4.85 14.00 8.55
N GLU A 4 -4.03 14.65 7.72
CA GLU A 4 -3.57 14.14 6.43
C GLU A 4 -2.64 12.93 6.59
N THR A 5 -1.83 12.91 7.64
CA THR A 5 -1.00 11.75 8.01
C THR A 5 -1.88 10.57 8.41
N ALA A 6 -2.96 10.81 9.18
CA ALA A 6 -3.90 9.75 9.54
C ALA A 6 -4.61 9.17 8.31
N ALA A 7 -4.99 10.02 7.35
CA ALA A 7 -5.54 9.57 6.07
C ALA A 7 -4.53 8.74 5.26
N ALA A 8 -3.26 9.15 5.20
CA ALA A 8 -2.21 8.38 4.54
C ALA A 8 -1.97 7.02 5.21
N LEU A 9 -2.01 6.95 6.55
CA LEU A 9 -1.94 5.66 7.27
C LEU A 9 -3.13 4.76 6.94
N PHE A 10 -4.34 5.33 6.83
CA PHE A 10 -5.53 4.58 6.45
C PHE A 10 -5.40 4.02 5.03
N ASP A 11 -4.91 4.80 4.07
CA ASP A 11 -4.65 4.35 2.70
C ASP A 11 -3.68 3.15 2.68
N MET A 12 -2.60 3.23 3.48
CA MET A 12 -1.64 2.12 3.60
C MET A 12 -2.27 0.87 4.21
N SER A 13 -3.08 1.01 5.27
CA SER A 13 -3.82 -0.12 5.87
C SER A 13 -4.73 -0.79 4.84
N ARG A 14 -5.50 0.01 4.09
CA ARG A 14 -6.40 -0.49 3.05
C ARG A 14 -5.65 -1.19 1.92
N ALA A 15 -4.51 -0.67 1.49
CA ALA A 15 -3.69 -1.31 0.47
C ALA A 15 -3.15 -2.67 0.97
N ALA A 16 -2.67 -2.74 2.21
CA ALA A 16 -2.20 -3.98 2.82
C ALA A 16 -3.33 -5.02 2.97
N GLU A 17 -4.52 -4.60 3.42
CA GLU A 17 -5.72 -5.45 3.49
C GLU A 17 -6.06 -6.05 2.13
N ARG A 18 -6.09 -5.22 1.07
CA ARG A 18 -6.38 -5.69 -0.29
C ARG A 18 -5.34 -6.66 -0.83
N ILE A 19 -4.06 -6.48 -0.50
CA ILE A 19 -3.02 -7.46 -0.86
C ILE A 19 -3.33 -8.80 -0.20
N ALA A 20 -3.68 -8.80 1.09
CA ALA A 20 -4.02 -10.02 1.81
C ALA A 20 -5.29 -10.69 1.24
N GLU A 21 -6.32 -9.91 0.89
CA GLU A 21 -7.54 -10.41 0.24
C GLU A 21 -7.26 -11.03 -1.13
N VAL A 22 -6.51 -10.34 -1.99
CA VAL A 22 -6.14 -10.84 -3.33
C VAL A 22 -5.31 -12.12 -3.24
N MET A 23 -4.42 -12.20 -2.25
CA MET A 23 -3.54 -13.36 -2.06
C MET A 23 -4.21 -14.52 -1.30
N TYR A 24 -5.43 -14.34 -0.79
CA TYR A 24 -6.10 -15.36 0.00
C TYR A 24 -6.32 -16.64 -0.82
N GLY A 25 -5.74 -17.75 -0.36
CA GLY A 25 -5.81 -19.04 -1.04
C GLY A 25 -4.95 -19.15 -2.32
N VAL A 26 -4.20 -18.12 -2.67
CA VAL A 26 -3.30 -18.13 -3.83
C VAL A 26 -1.98 -18.81 -3.46
N THR A 27 -1.63 -19.88 -4.17
CA THR A 27 -0.31 -20.51 -4.04
C THR A 27 0.77 -19.68 -4.74
N LEU A 28 2.04 -19.90 -4.41
CA LEU A 28 3.15 -19.23 -5.09
C LEU A 28 3.16 -19.48 -6.61
N GLU A 29 2.84 -20.69 -7.05
CA GLU A 29 2.71 -21.03 -8.47
C GLU A 29 1.52 -20.32 -9.12
N GLY A 30 0.38 -20.26 -8.42
CA GLY A 30 -0.80 -19.50 -8.85
C GLY A 30 -0.47 -18.01 -9.03
N PHE A 31 0.24 -17.42 -8.08
CA PHE A 31 0.72 -16.04 -8.20
C PHE A 31 1.63 -15.85 -9.42
N ARG A 32 2.62 -16.71 -9.61
CA ARG A 32 3.60 -16.61 -10.72
C ARG A 32 2.99 -16.82 -12.11
N SER A 33 1.90 -17.57 -12.21
CA SER A 33 1.24 -17.88 -13.48
C SER A 33 0.13 -16.90 -13.87
N GLN A 34 -0.35 -16.07 -12.94
CA GLN A 34 -1.49 -15.18 -13.15
C GLN A 34 -1.08 -13.70 -13.09
N TRP A 35 -0.80 -13.12 -14.25
CA TRP A 35 -0.36 -11.71 -14.35
C TRP A 35 -1.35 -10.72 -13.75
N ILE A 36 -2.66 -11.01 -13.79
CA ILE A 36 -3.69 -10.14 -13.20
C ILE A 36 -3.53 -10.03 -11.68
N ILE A 37 -3.23 -11.14 -10.99
CA ILE A 37 -2.98 -11.13 -9.55
C ILE A 37 -1.71 -10.35 -9.24
N GLN A 38 -0.65 -10.54 -10.04
CA GLN A 38 0.60 -9.79 -9.91
C GLN A 38 0.35 -8.28 -10.04
N SER A 39 -0.32 -7.85 -11.10
CA SER A 39 -0.62 -6.44 -11.33
C SER A 39 -1.51 -5.83 -10.24
N ALA A 40 -2.47 -6.60 -9.70
CA ALA A 40 -3.29 -6.14 -8.57
C ALA A 40 -2.45 -5.89 -7.31
N VAL A 41 -1.55 -6.83 -6.97
CA VAL A 41 -0.63 -6.73 -5.83
C VAL A 41 0.37 -5.59 -6.03
N GLU A 42 0.98 -5.48 -7.21
CA GLU A 42 1.92 -4.41 -7.57
C GLU A 42 1.27 -3.03 -7.41
N ARG A 43 0.03 -2.86 -7.91
CA ARG A 43 -0.69 -1.59 -7.76
C ARG A 43 -0.99 -1.25 -6.31
N GLN A 44 -1.32 -2.24 -5.45
CA GLN A 44 -1.51 -1.96 -4.03
C GLN A 44 -0.19 -1.58 -3.34
N PHE A 45 0.94 -2.19 -3.72
CA PHE A 45 2.25 -1.77 -3.21
C PHE A 45 2.63 -0.35 -3.65
N GLU A 46 2.30 0.04 -4.88
CA GLU A 46 2.48 1.41 -5.37
C GLU A 46 1.67 2.40 -4.52
N ILE A 47 0.38 2.13 -4.29
CA ILE A 47 -0.49 2.96 -3.43
C ILE A 47 0.09 3.07 -2.00
N LEU A 48 0.56 1.94 -1.44
CA LEU A 48 1.18 1.92 -0.11
C LEU A 48 2.44 2.81 -0.08
N GLY A 49 3.30 2.71 -1.09
CA GLY A 49 4.50 3.52 -1.22
C GLY A 49 4.20 5.02 -1.38
N GLU A 50 3.23 5.38 -2.23
CA GLU A 50 2.77 6.76 -2.39
C GLU A 50 2.26 7.35 -1.07
N ALA A 51 1.43 6.59 -0.35
CA ALA A 51 0.87 7.01 0.93
C ALA A 51 1.97 7.15 2.01
N LEU A 52 2.97 6.27 2.02
CA LEU A 52 4.14 6.39 2.90
C LEU A 52 4.91 7.69 2.65
N VAL A 53 5.15 8.03 1.38
CA VAL A 53 5.81 9.29 1.01
C VAL A 53 4.98 10.47 1.50
N ARG A 54 3.65 10.48 1.26
CA ARG A 54 2.76 11.53 1.76
C ARG A 54 2.85 11.70 3.28
N ALA A 55 2.76 10.59 4.03
CA ALA A 55 2.86 10.62 5.49
C ALA A 55 4.19 11.23 5.98
N ARG A 56 5.32 10.89 5.33
CA ARG A 56 6.63 11.46 5.64
C ARG A 56 6.67 12.96 5.38
N GLU A 57 6.12 13.42 4.26
CA GLU A 57 6.09 14.86 3.92
C GLU A 57 5.21 15.65 4.89
N PHE A 58 4.07 15.09 5.33
CA PHE A 58 3.18 15.76 6.28
C PHE A 58 3.78 15.89 7.68
N GLU A 59 4.58 14.93 8.13
CA GLU A 59 5.24 15.00 9.45
C GLU A 59 6.64 15.61 9.39
N ARG A 60 7.13 16.04 8.21
CA ARG A 60 8.46 16.65 8.09
C ARG A 60 8.53 17.92 8.96
N PRO A 61 9.51 18.03 9.88
CA PRO A 61 9.70 19.23 10.67
C PRO A 61 10.04 20.42 9.75
N ILE A 62 9.58 21.62 10.11
CA ILE A 62 9.73 22.85 9.32
C ILE A 62 11.08 23.55 9.61
N TYR A 63 11.96 22.95 10.42
CA TYR A 63 13.25 23.54 10.73
C TYR A 63 14.25 23.19 9.62
N GLU A 64 14.49 24.15 8.72
CA GLU A 64 15.72 24.28 7.92
C GLU A 64 16.88 24.76 8.78
#